data_AF-A0A349UY47-F1
#
_entry.id   AF-A0A349UY47-F1
#
_cell.length_a   1.000
_cell.length_b   1.000
_cell.length_c   1.000
_cell.angle_alpha   90.00
_cell.angle_beta   90.00
_cell.angle_gamma   90.00
#
_symmetry.space_group_name_H-M   'P 1'
#
loop_
_entity.id
_entity.type
_entity.pdbx_description
1 polymer ?
#
loop_
_entity_poly.entity_id
_entity_poly.type
_entity_poly.pdbx_seq_one_letter_code
_entity_poly.pdbx_strand_id
1 'polypeptide(L)' 'KEFSNWPTVPQLYINGEFVGGSDIMMEMYENGELEKALSQTPET' A
#
# COMPACT_ATOMS: atom_id res chain seq x y z
N LYS A 1 4.56 -14.66 15.81
CA LYS A 1 5.44 -14.17 14.72
C LYS A 1 4.61 -14.14 13.45
N GLU A 2 3.69 -13.18 13.35
CA GLU A 2 3.08 -12.85 12.06
C GLU A 2 4.07 -11.93 11.36
N PHE A 3 5.20 -12.51 10.97
CA PHE A 3 5.98 -11.93 9.90
C PHE A 3 5.09 -12.14 8.68
N SER A 4 4.38 -11.09 8.26
CA SER A 4 3.88 -10.99 6.90
C SER A 4 5.01 -11.50 6.01
N ASN A 5 4.78 -12.64 5.34
CA ASN A 5 5.78 -13.44 4.63
C ASN A 5 6.29 -12.73 3.37
N TRP A 6 6.56 -11.42 3.43
CA TRP A 6 6.97 -10.57 2.31
C TRP A 6 8.43 -10.14 2.45
N PRO A 7 9.36 -10.97 1.95
CA PRO A 7 10.77 -10.62 1.80
C PRO A 7 11.04 -9.70 0.59
N THR A 8 10.01 -9.28 -0.15
CA THR A 8 10.12 -8.58 -1.43
C THR A 8 9.86 -7.08 -1.31
N VAL A 9 10.75 -6.30 -1.92
CA VAL A 9 10.65 -4.85 -2.12
C VAL A 9 9.94 -4.63 -3.45
N PRO A 10 9.04 -3.64 -3.62
CA PRO A 10 8.68 -2.52 -2.73
C PRO A 10 7.66 -2.84 -1.63
N GLN A 11 7.74 -2.09 -0.52
CA GLN A 11 6.74 -2.01 0.56
C GLN A 11 6.06 -0.63 0.51
N LEU A 12 4.74 -0.62 0.37
CA LEU A 12 3.84 0.53 0.36
C LEU A 12 3.39 0.87 1.78
N TYR A 13 3.63 2.13 2.14
CA TYR A 13 3.15 2.76 3.36
C TYR A 13 2.33 3.99 2.98
N ILE A 14 1.14 4.10 3.55
CA ILE A 14 0.26 5.26 3.35
C ILE A 14 -0.04 5.83 4.73
N ASN A 15 0.18 7.13 4.92
CA ASN A 15 0.00 7.81 6.21
C ASN A 15 0.74 7.17 7.41
N GLY A 16 1.83 6.45 7.14
CA GLY A 16 2.61 5.76 8.18
C GLY A 16 2.09 4.36 8.55
N GLU A 17 0.99 3.90 7.94
CA GLU A 17 0.49 2.53 8.09
C GLU A 17 1.02 1.65 6.95
N PHE A 18 1.46 0.43 7.31
CA PHE A 18 1.86 -0.57 6.32
C PHE A 18 0.62 -1.09 5.60
N VAL A 19 0.55 -0.84 4.29
CA VAL A 19 -0.57 -1.29 3.46
C VAL A 19 -0.26 -2.66 2.86
N GLY A 20 0.99 -2.86 2.43
CA GLY A 20 1.45 -4.07 1.76
C GLY A 20 2.69 -3.75 0.92
N GLY A 21 3.39 -4.72 0.38
CA GLY A 21 4.24 -4.61 -0.81
C GLY A 21 3.55 -4.82 -2.17
N SER A 22 4.34 -5.25 -3.16
CA SER A 22 4.03 -5.10 -4.59
C SER A 22 2.74 -5.77 -5.07
N ASP A 23 2.39 -6.97 -4.60
CA ASP A 23 1.20 -7.67 -5.13
C ASP A 23 -0.11 -6.99 -4.67
N ILE A 24 -0.12 -6.43 -3.45
CA ILE A 24 -1.26 -5.71 -2.86
C ILE A 24 -1.36 -4.34 -3.50
N MET A 25 -0.24 -3.69 -3.80
CA MET A 25 -0.24 -2.44 -4.56
C MET A 25 -0.93 -2.62 -5.91
N MET A 26 -0.64 -3.71 -6.62
CA MET A 26 -1.22 -3.99 -7.94
C MET A 26 -2.73 -4.28 -7.81
N GLU A 27 -3.13 -5.07 -6.81
CA GLU A 27 -4.55 -5.35 -6.53
C GLU A 27 -5.32 -4.08 -6.12
N MET A 28 -4.75 -3.23 -5.25
CA MET A 28 -5.36 -1.96 -4.86
C MET A 28 -5.45 -0.99 -6.04
N TYR A 29 -4.49 -1.03 -6.96
CA TYR A 29 -4.54 -0.25 -8.19
C TYR A 29 -5.68 -0.73 -9.10
N GLU A 30 -5.81 -2.04 -9.32
CA GLU A 30 -6.90 -2.61 -10.12
C GLU A 30 -8.28 -2.35 -9.52
N ASN A 31 -8.39 -2.37 -8.19
CA ASN A 31 -9.64 -2.05 -7.48
C ASN A 31 -9.90 -0.53 -7.34
N GLY A 32 -8.96 0.33 -7.74
CA GLY A 32 -9.04 1.79 -7.58
C GLY A 32 -8.96 2.27 -6.12
N GLU A 33 -8.60 1.39 -5.19
CA GLU A 33 -8.37 1.74 -3.78
C GLU A 33 -7.07 2.50 -3.58
N LEU A 34 -6.04 2.21 -4.39
CA LEU A 34 -4.75 2.89 -4.32
C LEU A 34 -4.90 4.38 -4.62
N GLU A 35 -5.64 4.74 -5.66
CA GLU A 35 -5.92 6.14 -6.01
C GLU A 35 -6.65 6.88 -4.89
N LYS A 36 -7.63 6.24 -4.26
CA LYS A 36 -8.35 6.84 -3.11
C LYS A 36 -7.42 7.08 -1.93
N ALA A 37 -6.58 6.09 -1.61
CA ALA A 37 -5.65 6.18 -0.50
C ALA A 37 -4.58 7.27 -0.73
N LEU A 38 -4.09 7.42 -1.96
CA LEU A 38 -3.18 8.51 -2.34
C LEU A 38 -3.87 9.88 -2.35
N SER A 39 -5.12 9.96 -2.80
CA SER A 39 -5.91 11.21 -2.83
C SER A 39 -6.31 11.71 -1.43
N GLN A 40 -6.24 10.86 -0.41
CA GLN A 40 -6.48 11.26 0.98
C GLN A 40 -5.25 11.90 1.64
N THR A 41 -4.12 12.00 0.93
CA THR A 41 -2.99 12.78 1.43
C THR A 41 -3.37 14.26 1.34
N PRO A 42 -3.42 15.01 2.46
CA PRO A 42 -3.76 16.42 2.40
C PRO A 42 -2.73 17.15 1.53
N GLU A 43 -3.16 17.66 0.38
CA GLU A 43 -2.39 18.63 -0.40
C GLU A 43 -2.02 19.78 0.55
N THR A 44 -0.72 20.09 0.62
CA THR A 44 -0.18 21.18 1.44
C THR A 44 -0.58 22.53 0.88
#